data_AF-G2H2H8-F1
#
_entry.id   AF-G2H2H8-F1
#
_cell.length_a   1.000
_cell.length_b   1.000
_cell.length_c   1.000
_cell.angle_alpha   90.00
_cell.angle_beta   90.00
_cell.angle_gamma   90.00
#
_symmetry.space_group_name_H-M   'P 1'
#
loop_
_entity.id
_entity.type
_entity.pdbx_description
1 polymer ?
#
loop_
_entity_poly.entity_id
_entity_poly.type
_entity_poly.pdbx_seq_one_letter_code
_entity_poly.pdbx_strand_id
1 'polypeptide(L)' 'MARVTVQDAVEKIGNRFDLVLVAARRARQLQQARGRGSLVPEENDKVTVT' A
#
# COMPACT_ATOMS: atom_id res chain seq x y z
N MET A 1 11.92 1.93 3.57
CA MET A 1 12.01 3.14 4.41
C MET A 1 10.66 3.40 5.09
N ALA A 2 10.62 4.10 6.23
CA ALA A 2 9.36 4.26 6.99
C ALA A 2 8.53 5.42 6.41
N ARG A 3 7.32 5.11 5.91
CA ARG A 3 6.30 6.14 5.66
C ARG A 3 5.81 6.65 7.02
N VAL A 4 6.17 7.88 7.37
CA VAL A 4 5.92 8.48 8.70
C VAL A 4 4.47 8.93 8.86
N THR A 5 3.81 9.34 7.76
CA THR A 5 2.42 9.81 7.74
C THR A 5 1.62 9.15 6.62
N VAL A 6 0.33 8.93 6.85
CA VAL A 6 -0.62 8.35 5.87
C VAL A 6 -1.63 9.38 5.36
N GLN A 7 -1.37 10.67 5.60
CA GLN A 7 -2.32 11.76 5.34
C GLN A 7 -2.76 11.80 3.87
N ASP A 8 -1.81 11.77 2.94
CA ASP A 8 -2.07 11.79 1.50
C ASP A 8 -2.90 10.58 1.03
N ALA A 9 -2.75 9.43 1.71
CA ALA A 9 -3.51 8.22 1.40
C ALA A 9 -4.94 8.30 1.96
N VAL A 10 -5.13 8.95 3.11
CA VAL A 10 -6.44 9.20 3.71
C VAL A 10 -7.22 10.21 2.87
N GLU A 11 -6.58 11.26 2.35
CA GLU A 11 -7.26 12.25 1.50
C GLU A 11 -7.78 11.66 0.19
N LYS A 12 -7.10 10.63 -0.35
CA LYS A 12 -7.55 9.93 -1.57
C LYS A 12 -8.74 8.99 -1.37
N ILE A 13 -8.85 8.36 -0.21
CA ILE A 13 -9.89 7.35 0.08
C ILE A 13 -11.03 7.95 0.90
N GLY A 14 -10.78 9.03 1.66
CA GLY A 14 -11.73 9.72 2.52
C GLY A 14 -11.98 9.04 3.87
N ASN A 15 -11.75 7.72 3.99
CA ASN A 15 -11.94 6.96 5.22
C ASN A 15 -10.69 6.17 5.64
N ARG A 16 -10.31 6.30 6.91
CA ARG A 16 -9.15 5.62 7.51
C ARG A 16 -9.32 4.10 7.63
N PHE A 17 -10.53 3.62 7.90
CA PHE A 17 -10.76 2.17 8.02
C PHE A 17 -10.72 1.49 6.65
N ASP A 18 -11.33 2.13 5.66
CA ASP A 18 -11.31 1.63 4.28
C ASP A 18 -9.90 1.67 3.69
N LEU A 19 -9.12 2.70 4.01
CA LEU A 19 -7.69 2.77 3.67
C LEU A 19 -6.94 1.53 4.17
N VAL A 20 -7.12 1.14 5.44
CA VAL A 20 -6.46 -0.04 6.01
C VAL A 20 -6.89 -1.31 5.27
N LEU A 21 -8.18 -1.45 4.97
CA LEU A 21 -8.70 -2.65 4.30
C LEU A 21 -8.17 -2.78 2.86
N VAL A 22 -8.15 -1.67 2.12
CA VAL A 22 -7.65 -1.59 0.73
C VAL A 22 -6.14 -1.83 0.70
N ALA A 23 -5.38 -1.18 1.57
CA ALA A 23 -3.93 -1.35 1.67
C ALA A 23 -3.56 -2.81 2.02
N ALA A 24 -4.24 -3.41 3.00
CA ALA A 24 -4.00 -4.80 3.38
C ALA A 24 -4.31 -5.78 2.23
N ARG A 25 -5.40 -5.55 1.47
CA ARG A 25 -5.74 -6.37 0.30
C ARG A 25 -4.67 -6.23 -0.79
N ARG A 26 -4.18 -5.02 -1.05
CA ARG A 26 -3.14 -4.78 -2.06
C ARG A 26 -1.80 -5.38 -1.65
N ALA A 27 -1.37 -5.19 -0.41
CA ALA A 27 -0.13 -5.77 0.12
C ALA A 27 -0.09 -7.30 -0.03
N ARG A 28 -1.20 -8.00 0.24
CA ARG A 28 -1.30 -9.45 0.01
C ARG A 28 -1.18 -9.84 -1.46
N GLN A 29 -1.72 -9.03 -2.38
CA GLN A 29 -1.59 -9.28 -3.82
C GLN A 29 -0.15 -9.15 -4.30
N LEU A 30 0.58 -8.15 -3.79
CA LEU A 30 2.00 -7.96 -4.06
C LEU A 30 2.82 -9.12 -3.47
N GLN A 31 2.50 -9.55 -2.25
CA GLN A 31 3.22 -10.62 -1.55
C GLN A 31 3.06 -12.00 -2.20
N GLN A 32 1.86 -12.31 -2.72
CA GLN A 32 1.57 -13.64 -3.29
C GLN A 32 2.14 -13.85 -4.70
N ALA A 33 2.85 -12.87 -5.27
CA ALA A 33 3.52 -12.95 -6.57
C ALA A 33 2.64 -13.39 -7.77
N ARG A 34 1.31 -13.40 -7.64
CA ARG A 34 0.35 -13.75 -8.70
C ARG A 34 0.15 -12.59 -9.69
N GLY A 35 1.23 -12.17 -10.34
CA GLY A 35 1.19 -11.36 -11.56
C GLY A 35 0.78 -9.90 -11.40
N ARG A 36 0.78 -9.36 -10.17
CA ARG A 36 0.54 -7.93 -9.94
C ARG A 36 1.82 -7.30 -9.43
N GLY A 37 2.65 -6.84 -10.35
CA GLY A 37 3.83 -6.04 -10.01
C GLY A 37 3.42 -4.76 -9.28
N SER A 38 4.37 -4.18 -8.55
CA SER A 38 4.23 -2.82 -8.06
C SER A 38 4.00 -1.87 -9.25
N LEU A 39 3.05 -0.95 -9.10
CA LEU A 39 2.82 0.12 -10.09
C LEU A 39 3.73 1.33 -9.83
N VAL A 40 4.51 1.26 -8.74
CA VAL A 40 5.41 2.30 -8.25
C VAL A 40 6.82 1.69 -8.18
N PRO A 41 7.88 2.46 -8.50
CA PRO A 41 9.25 2.00 -8.33
C PRO A 41 9.49 1.44 -6.92
N GLU A 42 10.11 0.26 -6.83
CA GLU A 42 10.41 -0.36 -5.53
C GLU A 42 11.65 0.30 -4.91
N GLU A 43 11.46 1.07 -3.84
CA GLU A 43 12.55 1.72 -3.09
C GLU A 43 13.01 0.89 -1.87
N ASN A 44 13.14 -0.44 -2.04
CA ASN A 44 13.38 -1.39 -0.93
C ASN A 44 12.33 -1.29 0.20
N ASP A 45 11.11 -0.94 -0.16
CA ASP A 45 9.99 -0.87 0.75
C ASP A 45 9.34 -2.24 0.97
N LYS A 46 8.79 -2.44 2.17
CA LYS A 46 7.92 -3.60 2.43
C LYS A 46 6.63 -3.42 1.63
N VAL A 47 6.03 -4.52 1.20
CA VAL A 47 4.75 -4.58 0.43
C VAL A 47 3.55 -3.82 1.05
N THR A 48 3.64 -3.39 2.30
CA THR A 48 2.64 -2.55 2.96
C THR A 48 2.81 -1.05 2.70
N VAL A 49 3.99 -0.64 2.25
CA VAL A 49 4.35 0.76 1.98
C VAL A 49 4.38 1.03 0.46
N THR A 50 4.91 0.07 -0.30
CA THR A 50 4.96 0.03 -1.78
C THR A 50 3.58 -0.08 -2.42
#